data_AF-A0A8H6WK99-F1
#
_entry.id   AF-A0A8H6WK99-F1
#
_cell.length_a   1.000
_cell.length_b   1.000
_cell.length_c   1.000
_cell.angle_alpha   90.00
_cell.angle_beta   90.00
_cell.angle_gamma   90.00
#
_symmetry.space_group_name_H-M   'P 1'
#
loop_
_entity.id
_entity.type
_entity.pdbx_description
1 polymer ?
#
loop_
_entity_poly.entity_id
_entity_poly.type
_entity_poly.pdbx_seq_one_letter_code
_entity_poly.pdbx_strand_id
1 'polypeptide(L)'
;MYRLLRRAAQCRPPSSLYTVRRTMSTRPPFIPPIQDQWTPRHELEVVPPGSADAESFGGINEPGEDHDLEGEEGEAAEEVQGPFKFLPKEPKHEHEGTGGKPMPTSPSFYSGRAAFYDQLTQIENAVQQTRSALTMLQLLPLPDFARTTLPVRPAIWKSAREVAADLNVPMTSSRYRQLTRQLGMLNQYYCIATAAGCEDIAKHANLLLSMFESPAKEAALGRTRGGRKTRVTDQLGRSYTFGKRKTSTARVWMIPVQRQPPPKLQRIDLTKIESLDEAEALLKSQPEQFQEPQVVPTASILINNIPLGEFFDGPADRERVVRPLKLAGLLSAYNIFTLVRGGGTTGQSGALAHGIAKGLVVHNPDLETLLRRTKMLRRDPRMVERKKPGKAKARKAYAWVRR
;
A
#
# COMPACT_ATOMS: atom_id res chain seq x y z
N MET A 1 -33.06 -41.64 -25.68
CA MET A 1 -33.42 -41.54 -24.24
C MET A 1 -32.83 -40.27 -23.60
N TYR A 2 -33.08 -39.11 -24.20
CA TYR A 2 -32.65 -37.78 -23.73
C TYR A 2 -33.88 -36.98 -23.28
N ARG A 3 -34.59 -37.46 -22.25
CA ARG A 3 -35.87 -36.85 -21.80
C ARG A 3 -36.23 -37.09 -20.33
N LEU A 4 -35.25 -37.17 -19.41
CA LEU A 4 -35.53 -37.37 -17.98
C LEU A 4 -34.64 -36.59 -17.00
N LEU A 5 -34.01 -35.49 -17.43
CA LEU A 5 -33.17 -34.63 -16.57
C LEU A 5 -33.52 -33.13 -16.66
N ARG A 6 -34.81 -32.80 -16.66
CA ARG A 6 -35.32 -31.43 -16.48
C ARG A 6 -36.63 -31.43 -15.67
N ARG A 7 -36.56 -31.73 -14.37
CA ARG A 7 -37.70 -31.51 -13.45
C ARG A 7 -37.34 -31.46 -11.96
N ALA A 8 -36.14 -30.99 -11.61
CA ALA A 8 -35.71 -30.83 -10.21
C ALA A 8 -35.11 -29.44 -9.93
N ALA A 9 -35.70 -28.39 -10.49
CA ALA A 9 -35.29 -27.01 -10.25
C ALA A 9 -36.50 -26.06 -10.29
N GLN A 10 -37.43 -26.22 -9.34
CA GLN A 10 -38.49 -25.24 -9.04
C GLN A 10 -39.25 -25.64 -7.77
N CYS A 11 -38.63 -25.44 -6.61
CA CYS A 11 -39.35 -25.36 -5.33
C CYS A 11 -38.93 -24.05 -4.64
N ARG A 12 -39.72 -23.00 -4.85
CA ARG A 12 -39.69 -21.78 -4.02
C ARG A 12 -40.42 -22.08 -2.70
N PRO A 13 -39.89 -21.70 -1.53
CA PRO A 13 -40.66 -21.80 -0.30
C PRO A 13 -41.75 -20.72 -0.22
N PRO A 14 -42.90 -21.01 0.40
CA PRO A 14 -44.03 -20.08 0.52
C PRO A 14 -43.75 -18.95 1.53
N SER A 15 -44.16 -17.74 1.14
CA SER A 15 -44.22 -16.55 1.97
C SER A 15 -45.29 -16.71 3.08
N SER A 16 -44.83 -16.94 4.31
CA SER A 16 -45.69 -16.89 5.50
C SER A 16 -46.01 -15.44 5.87
N LEU A 17 -47.31 -15.13 5.81
CA LEU A 17 -47.93 -13.94 6.37
C LEU A 17 -47.68 -13.90 7.89
N TYR A 18 -47.05 -12.83 8.38
CA TYR A 18 -47.05 -12.48 9.80
C TYR A 18 -47.63 -11.07 9.95
N THR A 19 -48.92 -11.06 10.28
CA THR A 19 -49.67 -9.92 10.80
C THR A 19 -49.29 -9.76 12.27
N VAL A 20 -48.42 -8.79 12.60
CA VAL A 20 -48.14 -8.42 13.99
C VAL A 20 -48.92 -7.16 14.33
N ARG A 21 -49.88 -7.33 15.23
CA ARG A 21 -50.66 -6.27 15.87
C ARG A 21 -49.75 -5.26 16.56
N ARG A 22 -50.00 -3.98 16.31
CA ARG A 22 -49.50 -2.85 17.13
C ARG A 22 -50.10 -2.97 18.54
N THR A 23 -49.26 -3.18 19.54
CA THR A 23 -49.58 -2.85 20.93
C THR A 23 -48.84 -1.59 21.35
N MET A 24 -49.56 -0.77 22.11
CA MET A 24 -49.25 0.57 22.57
C MET A 24 -47.95 0.62 23.41
N SER A 25 -47.04 1.55 23.13
CA SER A 25 -46.83 2.80 23.89
C SER A 25 -46.68 2.61 25.40
N THR A 26 -45.45 2.44 25.87
CA THR A 26 -44.99 2.90 27.18
C THR A 26 -43.72 3.72 26.99
N ARG A 27 -43.77 5.00 27.36
CA ARG A 27 -42.63 5.92 27.33
C ARG A 27 -41.68 5.58 28.50
N PRO A 28 -40.35 5.53 28.31
CA PRO A 28 -39.42 5.49 29.44
C PRO A 28 -39.38 6.86 30.16
N PRO A 29 -39.09 6.90 31.48
CA PRO A 29 -39.09 8.14 32.25
C PRO A 29 -37.97 9.09 31.82
N PHE A 30 -38.29 10.38 31.89
CA PHE A 30 -37.46 11.53 31.56
C PHE A 30 -36.37 11.73 32.62
N ILE A 31 -35.10 11.70 32.23
CA ILE A 31 -33.95 12.07 33.07
C ILE A 31 -33.60 13.53 32.73
N PRO A 32 -33.62 14.47 33.68
CA PRO A 32 -33.25 15.85 33.41
C PRO A 32 -31.73 15.98 33.18
N PRO A 33 -31.28 16.96 32.37
CA PRO A 33 -29.86 17.19 32.12
C PRO A 33 -29.16 17.74 33.38
N ILE A 34 -27.99 17.16 33.69
CA ILE A 34 -27.05 17.68 34.70
C ILE A 34 -26.55 19.03 34.22
N GLN A 35 -26.76 20.07 35.02
CA GLN A 35 -26.26 21.41 34.77
C GLN A 35 -24.72 21.42 34.88
N ASP A 36 -24.07 21.85 33.81
CA ASP A 36 -22.66 22.21 33.77
C ASP A 36 -22.39 23.38 34.72
N GLN A 37 -21.59 23.16 35.78
CA GLN A 37 -20.92 24.24 36.50
C GLN A 37 -19.49 24.34 36.00
N TRP A 38 -19.28 25.31 35.12
CA TRP A 38 -17.96 25.79 34.73
C TRP A 38 -17.34 26.55 35.90
N THR A 39 -16.22 26.05 36.44
CA THR A 39 -15.29 26.86 37.25
C THR A 39 -13.97 26.98 36.50
N PRO A 40 -13.44 28.19 36.27
CA PRO A 40 -12.14 28.37 35.64
C PRO A 40 -11.04 28.14 36.70
N ARG A 41 -10.08 27.26 36.43
CA ARG A 41 -8.86 27.16 37.23
C ARG A 41 -7.63 27.08 36.33
N HIS A 42 -6.84 28.15 36.46
CA HIS A 42 -5.39 28.26 36.37
C HIS A 42 -4.67 27.65 35.17
N GLU A 43 -4.27 28.57 34.28
CA GLU A 43 -3.09 28.44 33.43
C GLU A 43 -1.88 28.05 34.28
N LEU A 44 -1.33 26.87 33.97
CA LEU A 44 0.04 26.50 34.29
C LEU A 44 0.76 26.39 32.96
N GLU A 45 1.62 27.37 32.71
CA GLU A 45 2.60 27.37 31.63
C GLU A 45 3.51 26.15 31.76
N VAL A 46 3.54 25.29 30.74
CA VAL A 46 4.61 24.32 30.55
C VAL A 46 5.12 24.46 29.11
N VAL A 47 6.34 24.97 29.06
CA VAL A 47 7.21 25.24 27.91
C VAL A 47 7.52 23.94 27.13
N PRO A 48 7.42 23.93 25.79
CA PRO A 48 8.06 22.91 24.95
C PRO A 48 9.55 23.25 24.68
N PRO A 49 10.43 22.24 24.58
CA PRO A 49 11.87 22.46 24.43
C PRO A 49 12.23 23.00 23.05
N GLY A 50 13.20 23.92 23.04
CA GLY A 50 13.70 24.61 21.87
C GLY A 50 14.42 23.72 20.87
N SER A 51 14.29 24.13 19.61
CA SER A 51 15.26 23.85 18.56
C SER A 51 15.75 25.18 18.02
N ALA A 52 17.06 25.36 18.14
CA ALA A 52 17.88 26.37 17.51
C ALA A 52 17.57 26.49 16.01
N ASP A 53 17.41 27.72 15.51
CA ASP A 53 18.43 28.42 14.70
C ASP A 53 17.78 29.62 14.01
N ALA A 54 18.38 30.77 14.24
CA ALA A 54 17.98 32.07 13.73
C ALA A 54 18.82 32.43 12.49
N GLU A 55 18.20 33.23 11.62
CA GLU A 55 18.82 34.21 10.70
C GLU A 55 19.56 33.66 9.47
N SER A 56 19.45 34.22 8.26
CA SER A 56 18.83 35.44 7.75
C SER A 56 18.77 35.31 6.21
N PHE A 57 17.86 36.02 5.52
CA PHE A 57 18.13 36.90 4.37
C PHE A 57 16.87 37.17 3.53
N GLY A 58 16.59 38.46 3.34
CA GLY A 58 16.23 39.02 2.03
C GLY A 58 14.76 39.00 1.63
N GLY A 59 14.01 40.00 2.08
CA GLY A 59 12.78 40.44 1.40
C GLY A 59 13.11 41.30 0.19
N ILE A 60 12.37 41.12 -0.91
CA ILE A 60 12.25 42.08 -2.01
C ILE A 60 10.79 42.11 -2.45
N ASN A 61 10.26 43.33 -2.50
CA ASN A 61 8.88 43.71 -2.81
C ASN A 61 8.51 43.41 -4.26
N GLU A 62 7.29 42.92 -4.47
CA GLU A 62 6.53 43.09 -5.72
C GLU A 62 5.73 44.40 -5.63
N PRO A 63 5.59 45.15 -6.74
CA PRO A 63 4.40 45.94 -6.94
C PRO A 63 3.65 45.48 -8.19
N GLY A 64 2.35 45.25 -8.02
CA GLY A 64 1.37 45.21 -9.10
C GLY A 64 0.90 46.63 -9.40
N GLU A 65 0.70 46.90 -10.68
CA GLU A 65 -0.02 48.08 -11.17
C GLU A 65 -0.94 47.62 -12.31
N ASP A 66 -2.24 47.62 -12.00
CA ASP A 66 -3.36 47.62 -12.94
C ASP A 66 -3.56 49.07 -13.41
N HIS A 67 -3.71 49.29 -14.72
CA HIS A 67 -4.16 50.57 -15.26
C HIS A 67 -5.36 50.38 -16.18
N ASP A 68 -6.49 50.90 -15.69
CA ASP A 68 -7.74 51.09 -16.41
C ASP A 68 -7.64 52.22 -17.44
N LEU A 69 -8.43 52.04 -18.50
CA LEU A 69 -8.59 52.93 -19.64
C LEU A 69 -9.68 53.97 -19.35
N GLU A 70 -9.34 55.25 -19.39
CA GLU A 70 -10.29 56.33 -19.67
C GLU A 70 -9.72 57.19 -20.80
N GLY A 71 -10.58 57.51 -21.77
CA GLY A 71 -10.25 58.37 -22.91
C GLY A 71 -10.77 59.78 -22.69
N GLU A 72 -10.09 60.75 -23.32
CA GLU A 72 -10.70 62.01 -23.75
C GLU A 72 -10.17 62.37 -25.14
N GLU A 73 -11.10 62.81 -25.98
CA GLU A 73 -10.91 63.34 -27.33
C GLU A 73 -10.43 64.80 -27.25
N GLY A 74 -9.67 65.27 -28.25
CA GLY A 74 -9.43 66.71 -28.37
C GLY A 74 -8.31 67.15 -29.32
N GLU A 75 -8.72 67.40 -30.57
CA GLU A 75 -8.33 68.56 -31.38
C GLU A 75 -7.02 68.57 -32.19
N ALA A 76 -7.13 69.27 -33.32
CA ALA A 76 -6.35 69.15 -34.56
C ALA A 76 -5.39 70.33 -34.79
N ALA A 77 -4.38 70.10 -35.65
CA ALA A 77 -3.73 71.03 -36.61
C ALA A 77 -2.35 70.42 -37.01
N GLU A 78 -2.08 70.16 -38.30
CA GLU A 78 -1.23 70.99 -39.19
C GLU A 78 0.20 71.22 -38.65
N GLU A 79 1.33 71.08 -39.35
CA GLU A 79 1.69 70.89 -40.75
C GLU A 79 3.26 70.73 -40.79
N VAL A 80 3.81 70.24 -41.91
CA VAL A 80 5.17 70.51 -42.45
C VAL A 80 6.46 70.00 -41.74
N GLN A 81 7.06 69.00 -42.41
CA GLN A 81 8.50 68.79 -42.74
C GLN A 81 9.59 69.00 -41.65
N GLY A 82 10.18 67.88 -41.22
CA GLY A 82 11.53 67.83 -40.61
C GLY A 82 12.36 66.67 -41.22
N PRO A 83 13.68 66.83 -41.41
CA PRO A 83 14.46 65.96 -42.28
C PRO A 83 14.70 64.58 -41.67
N PHE A 84 14.61 63.54 -42.51
CA PHE A 84 15.01 62.16 -42.18
C PHE A 84 16.47 62.15 -41.71
N LYS A 85 16.65 62.06 -40.39
CA LYS A 85 17.94 61.88 -39.73
C LYS A 85 18.39 60.44 -40.00
N PHE A 86 19.26 60.26 -40.99
CA PHE A 86 19.92 58.98 -41.24
C PHE A 86 20.66 58.56 -39.97
N LEU A 87 20.19 57.52 -39.29
CA LEU A 87 20.96 56.84 -38.26
C LEU A 87 22.26 56.31 -38.91
N PRO A 88 23.44 56.56 -38.33
CA PRO A 88 24.69 56.06 -38.87
C PRO A 88 24.62 54.53 -38.90
N LYS A 89 24.93 53.98 -40.07
CA LYS A 89 25.05 52.54 -40.31
C LYS A 89 26.04 51.98 -39.30
N GLU A 90 25.60 51.03 -38.47
CA GLU A 90 26.51 50.33 -37.56
C GLU A 90 27.73 49.80 -38.34
N PRO A 91 28.94 49.91 -37.77
CA PRO A 91 30.13 49.41 -38.44
C PRO A 91 29.95 47.91 -38.67
N LYS A 92 30.13 47.50 -39.94
CA LYS A 92 30.12 46.08 -40.30
C LYS A 92 31.16 45.38 -39.43
N HIS A 93 30.70 44.51 -38.54
CA HIS A 93 31.56 43.59 -37.80
C HIS A 93 32.51 42.93 -38.80
N GLU A 94 33.81 43.15 -38.59
CA GLU A 94 34.87 42.53 -39.36
C GLU A 94 34.76 41.01 -39.15
N HIS A 95 34.37 40.30 -40.21
CA HIS A 95 34.25 38.86 -40.22
C HIS A 95 35.64 38.22 -40.24
N GLU A 96 36.25 38.06 -39.06
CA GLU A 96 37.32 37.08 -38.91
C GLU A 96 36.70 35.68 -38.84
N GLY A 97 36.92 34.88 -39.88
CA GLY A 97 36.53 33.46 -39.94
C GLY A 97 35.75 33.11 -41.19
N THR A 98 36.34 32.24 -42.02
CA THR A 98 35.82 31.69 -43.28
C THR A 98 34.29 31.48 -43.29
N GLY A 99 33.60 32.27 -44.12
CA GLY A 99 32.15 32.30 -44.26
C GLY A 99 31.54 31.06 -44.91
N GLY A 100 31.43 29.97 -44.14
CA GLY A 100 30.51 28.88 -44.43
C GLY A 100 29.14 29.16 -43.79
N LYS A 101 28.04 28.80 -44.46
CA LYS A 101 26.71 28.79 -43.81
C LYS A 101 26.80 27.87 -42.57
N PRO A 102 26.25 28.27 -41.41
CA PRO A 102 26.30 27.43 -40.22
C PRO A 102 25.59 26.11 -40.52
N MET A 103 26.33 25.00 -40.41
CA MET A 103 25.76 23.67 -40.54
C MET A 103 25.00 23.31 -39.26
N PRO A 104 23.87 22.58 -39.35
CA PRO A 104 23.17 22.12 -38.18
C PRO A 104 24.07 21.19 -37.35
N THR A 105 23.99 21.30 -36.02
CA THR A 105 24.80 20.52 -35.08
C THR A 105 24.40 19.05 -35.00
N SER A 106 23.17 18.72 -35.38
CA SER A 106 22.58 17.38 -35.29
C SER A 106 21.98 16.91 -36.62
N PRO A 107 22.05 15.60 -36.93
CA PRO A 107 21.40 15.04 -38.12
C PRO A 107 19.88 15.19 -38.09
N SER A 108 19.27 15.15 -36.90
CA SER A 108 17.82 15.24 -36.73
C SER A 108 17.31 16.67 -36.51
N PHE A 109 18.11 17.69 -36.85
CA PHE A 109 17.80 19.11 -36.66
C PHE A 109 16.40 19.52 -37.19
N TYR A 110 16.05 19.08 -38.41
CA TYR A 110 14.79 19.44 -39.06
C TYR A 110 13.55 18.71 -38.52
N SER A 111 13.69 17.82 -37.54
CA SER A 111 12.56 17.08 -36.94
C SER A 111 11.72 17.91 -35.96
N GLY A 112 12.19 19.10 -35.58
CA GLY A 112 11.60 19.94 -34.52
C GLY A 112 11.82 19.42 -33.10
N ARG A 113 12.42 18.23 -32.92
CA ARG A 113 12.74 17.62 -31.62
C ARG A 113 14.06 16.85 -31.70
N ALA A 114 15.10 17.50 -32.20
CA ALA A 114 16.36 16.86 -32.53
C ALA A 114 16.97 16.07 -31.34
N ALA A 115 17.04 16.70 -30.16
CA ALA A 115 17.59 16.07 -28.96
C ALA A 115 16.96 14.72 -28.61
N PHE A 116 15.65 14.53 -28.84
CA PHE A 116 15.00 13.24 -28.59
C PHE A 116 15.37 12.19 -29.63
N TYR A 117 15.35 12.56 -30.92
CA TYR A 117 15.61 11.60 -31.99
C TYR A 117 17.09 11.24 -32.09
N ASP A 118 18.01 12.14 -31.77
CA ASP A 118 19.42 11.83 -31.65
C ASP A 118 19.66 10.79 -30.54
N GLN A 119 19.03 10.97 -29.38
CA GLN A 119 19.13 9.99 -28.28
C GLN A 119 18.46 8.66 -28.64
N LEU A 120 17.30 8.69 -29.28
CA LEU A 120 16.61 7.48 -29.73
C LEU A 120 17.45 6.70 -30.76
N THR A 121 18.02 7.39 -31.75
CA THR A 121 18.87 6.77 -32.77
C THR A 121 20.16 6.24 -32.16
N GLN A 122 20.75 6.92 -31.18
CA GLN A 122 21.89 6.39 -30.41
C GLN A 122 21.54 5.06 -29.72
N ILE A 123 20.38 4.97 -29.07
CA ILE A 123 19.93 3.72 -28.42
C ILE A 123 19.63 2.65 -29.47
N GLU A 124 18.96 3.00 -30.57
CA GLU A 124 18.64 2.05 -31.64
C GLU A 124 19.91 1.48 -32.29
N ASN A 125 20.90 2.32 -32.56
CA ASN A 125 22.21 1.91 -33.06
C ASN A 125 22.90 0.99 -32.05
N ALA A 126 22.87 1.30 -30.75
CA ALA A 126 23.45 0.44 -29.73
C ALA A 126 22.73 -0.92 -29.63
N VAL A 127 21.40 -0.95 -29.73
CA VAL A 127 20.60 -2.19 -29.78
C VAL A 127 20.98 -3.02 -31.00
N GLN A 128 21.18 -2.39 -32.16
CA GLN A 128 21.60 -3.08 -33.39
C GLN A 128 23.03 -3.61 -33.27
N GLN A 129 23.98 -2.79 -32.81
CA GLN A 129 25.39 -3.17 -32.64
C GLN A 129 25.55 -4.32 -31.64
N THR A 130 24.91 -4.22 -30.47
CA THR A 130 24.92 -5.28 -29.44
C THR A 130 24.29 -6.56 -29.96
N ARG A 131 23.15 -6.48 -30.66
CA ARG A 131 22.51 -7.64 -31.29
C ARG A 131 23.44 -8.29 -32.31
N SER A 132 24.03 -7.51 -33.21
CA SER A 132 24.95 -8.03 -34.24
C SER A 132 26.16 -8.70 -33.61
N ALA A 133 26.79 -8.08 -32.61
CA ALA A 133 27.91 -8.65 -31.88
C ALA A 133 27.54 -9.97 -31.18
N LEU A 134 26.41 -10.02 -30.46
CA LEU A 134 25.93 -11.24 -29.82
C LEU A 134 25.55 -12.34 -30.82
N THR A 135 25.08 -11.96 -32.01
CA THR A 135 24.77 -12.91 -33.10
C THR A 135 26.05 -13.47 -33.71
N MET A 136 27.07 -12.62 -33.92
CA MET A 136 28.40 -13.06 -34.39
C MET A 136 29.04 -14.04 -33.40
N LEU A 137 28.84 -13.84 -32.09
CA LEU A 137 29.27 -14.74 -31.02
C LEU A 137 28.35 -15.97 -30.85
N GLN A 138 27.35 -16.15 -31.71
CA GLN A 138 26.38 -17.27 -31.68
C GLN A 138 25.56 -17.40 -30.38
N LEU A 139 25.43 -16.31 -29.62
CA LEU A 139 24.64 -16.29 -28.40
C LEU A 139 23.15 -16.07 -28.69
N LEU A 140 22.81 -15.46 -29.83
CA LEU A 140 21.44 -15.25 -30.30
C LEU A 140 21.13 -16.12 -31.53
N PRO A 141 19.90 -16.69 -31.64
CA PRO A 141 18.78 -16.56 -30.71
C PRO A 141 18.89 -17.51 -29.51
N LEU A 142 18.64 -17.01 -28.29
CA LEU A 142 18.57 -17.88 -27.11
C LEU A 142 17.27 -18.69 -27.11
N PRO A 143 17.33 -19.99 -26.73
CA PRO A 143 16.14 -20.81 -26.49
C PRO A 143 15.38 -20.34 -25.25
N ASP A 144 14.08 -20.62 -25.19
CA ASP A 144 13.19 -20.07 -24.15
C ASP A 144 13.58 -20.47 -22.73
N PHE A 145 14.06 -21.70 -22.53
CA PHE A 145 14.54 -22.14 -21.21
C PHE A 145 15.70 -21.26 -20.72
N ALA A 146 16.67 -20.96 -21.59
CA ALA A 146 17.82 -20.14 -21.24
C ALA A 146 17.40 -18.69 -20.92
N ARG A 147 16.36 -18.18 -21.59
CA ARG A 147 15.81 -16.84 -21.29
C ARG A 147 15.22 -16.76 -19.89
N THR A 148 14.58 -17.82 -19.41
CA THR A 148 13.96 -17.84 -18.07
C THR A 148 14.97 -17.93 -16.94
N THR A 149 16.14 -18.51 -17.18
CA THR A 149 17.19 -18.70 -16.17
C THR A 149 18.17 -17.54 -16.08
N LEU A 150 18.15 -16.60 -17.03
CA LEU A 150 19.05 -15.45 -17.04
C LEU A 150 18.85 -14.57 -15.79
N PRO A 151 19.93 -14.01 -15.24
CA PRO A 151 19.82 -13.04 -14.16
C PRO A 151 19.07 -11.80 -14.66
N VAL A 152 17.97 -11.45 -13.99
CA VAL A 152 17.16 -10.28 -14.34
C VAL A 152 17.79 -9.02 -13.72
N ARG A 153 18.23 -8.07 -14.54
CA ARG A 153 18.55 -6.71 -14.08
C ARG A 153 17.24 -5.95 -13.82
N PRO A 154 16.95 -5.56 -12.56
CA PRO A 154 15.75 -4.77 -12.28
C PRO A 154 15.96 -3.34 -12.81
N ALA A 155 15.34 -3.03 -13.93
CA ALA A 155 15.41 -1.72 -14.55
C ALA A 155 14.22 -0.85 -14.12
N ILE A 156 14.52 0.32 -13.56
CA ILE A 156 13.55 1.37 -13.28
C ILE A 156 13.99 2.57 -14.10
N TRP A 157 13.35 2.75 -15.25
CA TRP A 157 13.64 3.85 -16.15
C TRP A 157 13.12 5.17 -15.59
N LYS A 158 13.79 6.28 -15.93
CA LYS A 158 13.32 7.65 -15.67
C LYS A 158 11.89 7.82 -16.13
N SER A 159 11.07 8.52 -15.34
CA SER A 159 9.68 8.79 -15.74
C SER A 159 9.61 9.67 -16.99
N ALA A 160 8.48 9.66 -17.70
CA ALA A 160 8.31 10.48 -18.90
C ALA A 160 8.52 11.99 -18.66
N ARG A 161 8.27 12.45 -17.41
CA ARG A 161 8.51 13.84 -16.98
C ARG A 161 10.00 14.12 -16.75
N GLU A 162 10.71 13.19 -16.11
CA GLU A 162 12.17 13.28 -15.92
C GLU A 162 12.88 13.33 -17.27
N VAL A 163 12.54 12.43 -18.20
CA VAL A 163 13.14 12.42 -19.55
C VAL A 163 12.79 13.70 -20.33
N ALA A 164 11.58 14.24 -20.16
CA ALA A 164 11.20 15.50 -20.78
C ALA A 164 12.02 16.69 -20.24
N ALA A 165 12.33 16.69 -18.94
CA ALA A 165 13.18 17.69 -18.31
C ALA A 165 14.63 17.59 -18.78
N ASP A 166 15.20 16.37 -18.81
CA ASP A 166 16.57 16.14 -19.25
C ASP A 166 16.80 16.57 -20.71
N LEU A 167 15.81 16.33 -21.59
CA LEU A 167 15.90 16.62 -23.01
C LEU A 167 15.32 17.98 -23.41
N ASN A 168 14.72 18.72 -22.46
CA ASN A 168 13.98 19.97 -22.70
C ASN A 168 12.92 19.86 -23.82
N VAL A 169 12.29 18.69 -23.96
CA VAL A 169 11.29 18.41 -25.02
C VAL A 169 10.02 17.84 -24.40
N PRO A 170 8.83 18.37 -24.73
CA PRO A 170 7.57 17.82 -24.22
C PRO A 170 7.37 16.38 -24.72
N MET A 171 7.20 15.46 -23.78
CA MET A 171 7.11 14.03 -24.07
C MET A 171 5.67 13.56 -24.22
N THR A 172 5.34 12.97 -25.36
CA THR A 172 4.07 12.25 -25.56
C THR A 172 4.21 10.80 -25.07
N SER A 173 3.11 10.19 -24.60
CA SER A 173 3.09 8.80 -24.13
C SER A 173 3.60 7.79 -25.17
N SER A 174 3.32 8.00 -26.46
CA SER A 174 3.80 7.15 -27.55
C SER A 174 5.33 7.17 -27.69
N ARG A 175 5.94 8.37 -27.67
CA ARG A 175 7.40 8.55 -27.75
C ARG A 175 8.12 7.91 -26.57
N TYR A 176 7.60 8.13 -25.37
CA TYR A 176 8.15 7.50 -24.17
C TYR A 176 8.05 5.96 -24.24
N ARG A 177 6.95 5.42 -24.77
CA ARG A 177 6.82 3.97 -25.01
C ARG A 177 7.81 3.45 -26.05
N GLN A 178 8.09 4.22 -27.10
CA GLN A 178 9.09 3.87 -28.10
C GLN A 178 10.49 3.82 -27.48
N LEU A 179 10.86 4.84 -26.70
CA LEU A 179 12.13 4.89 -25.97
C LEU A 179 12.28 3.71 -25.00
N THR A 180 11.29 3.49 -24.14
CA THR A 180 11.33 2.40 -23.14
C THR A 180 11.34 1.01 -23.76
N ARG A 181 10.76 0.83 -24.95
CA ARG A 181 10.88 -0.42 -25.72
C ARG A 181 12.34 -0.68 -26.10
N GLN A 182 13.04 0.32 -26.65
CA GLN A 182 14.44 0.17 -27.05
C GLN A 182 15.36 -0.05 -25.84
N LEU A 183 15.14 0.70 -24.75
CA LEU A 183 15.84 0.49 -23.48
C LEU A 183 15.60 -0.92 -22.90
N GLY A 184 14.36 -1.43 -23.01
CA GLY A 184 14.03 -2.79 -22.62
C GLY A 184 14.79 -3.84 -23.43
N MET A 185 14.89 -3.66 -24.75
CA MET A 185 15.67 -4.53 -25.63
C MET A 185 17.16 -4.49 -25.28
N LEU A 186 17.72 -3.29 -25.10
CA LEU A 186 19.13 -3.12 -24.72
C LEU A 186 19.44 -3.75 -23.36
N ASN A 187 18.54 -3.63 -22.39
CA ASN A 187 18.67 -4.26 -21.07
C ASN A 187 18.66 -5.79 -21.15
N GLN A 188 17.86 -6.37 -22.04
CA GLN A 188 17.86 -7.82 -22.27
C GLN A 188 19.22 -8.28 -22.84
N TYR A 189 19.75 -7.58 -23.84
CA TYR A 189 21.07 -7.89 -24.41
C TYR A 189 22.21 -7.70 -23.40
N TYR A 190 22.12 -6.68 -22.55
CA TYR A 190 23.05 -6.51 -21.43
C TYR A 190 23.05 -7.73 -20.50
N CYS A 191 21.87 -8.25 -20.11
CA CYS A 191 21.77 -9.43 -19.25
C CYS A 191 22.38 -10.69 -19.92
N ILE A 192 22.20 -10.83 -21.24
CA ILE A 192 22.81 -11.92 -22.02
C ILE A 192 24.33 -11.76 -22.08
N ALA A 193 24.83 -10.57 -22.41
CA ALA A 193 26.26 -10.30 -22.53
C ALA A 193 27.00 -10.50 -21.20
N THR A 194 26.40 -10.05 -20.09
CA THR A 194 26.96 -10.26 -18.74
C THR A 194 26.97 -11.73 -18.34
N ALA A 195 25.91 -12.48 -18.62
CA ALA A 195 25.86 -13.92 -18.35
C ALA A 195 26.87 -14.73 -19.19
N ALA A 196 27.16 -14.27 -20.42
CA ALA A 196 28.14 -14.87 -21.31
C ALA A 196 29.59 -14.44 -21.03
N GLY A 197 29.83 -13.48 -20.12
CA GLY A 197 31.17 -12.97 -19.80
C GLY A 197 31.73 -11.96 -20.83
N CYS A 198 30.92 -11.44 -21.74
CA CYS A 198 31.34 -10.43 -22.72
C CYS A 198 31.31 -9.03 -22.09
N GLU A 199 32.37 -8.68 -21.35
CA GLU A 199 32.41 -7.45 -20.56
C GLU A 199 32.33 -6.17 -21.40
N ASP A 200 32.97 -6.11 -22.56
CA ASP A 200 33.05 -4.87 -23.35
C ASP A 200 31.69 -4.45 -23.92
N ILE A 201 30.96 -5.43 -24.46
CA ILE A 201 29.59 -5.25 -24.96
C ILE A 201 28.67 -4.83 -23.79
N ALA A 202 28.84 -5.49 -22.64
CA ALA A 202 28.07 -5.17 -21.44
C ALA A 202 28.37 -3.76 -20.91
N LYS A 203 29.64 -3.33 -20.88
CA LYS A 203 30.07 -1.99 -20.45
C LYS A 203 29.49 -0.92 -21.37
N HIS A 204 29.57 -1.11 -22.69
CA HIS A 204 29.00 -0.18 -23.66
C HIS A 204 27.48 -0.04 -23.51
N ALA A 205 26.76 -1.16 -23.41
CA ALA A 205 25.31 -1.13 -23.17
C ALA A 205 24.98 -0.46 -21.82
N ASN A 206 25.76 -0.74 -20.77
CA ASN A 206 25.53 -0.17 -19.44
C ASN A 206 25.71 1.34 -19.40
N LEU A 207 26.66 1.89 -20.15
CA LEU A 207 26.89 3.34 -20.24
C LEU A 207 25.59 4.04 -20.67
N LEU A 208 24.98 3.59 -21.77
CA LEU A 208 23.74 4.15 -22.30
C LEU A 208 22.55 3.88 -21.38
N LEU A 209 22.45 2.67 -20.81
CA LEU A 209 21.37 2.35 -19.86
C LEU A 209 21.42 3.28 -18.64
N SER A 210 22.62 3.50 -18.08
CA SER A 210 22.82 4.31 -16.87
C SER A 210 22.32 5.75 -17.02
N MET A 211 22.44 6.34 -18.21
CA MET A 211 21.92 7.68 -18.52
C MET A 211 20.40 7.81 -18.35
N PHE A 212 19.67 6.71 -18.59
CA PHE A 212 18.19 6.66 -18.53
C PHE A 212 17.65 5.93 -17.30
N GLU A 213 18.51 5.54 -16.36
CA GLU A 213 18.07 5.00 -15.08
C GLU A 213 17.52 6.10 -14.17
N SER A 214 16.42 5.82 -13.49
CA SER A 214 15.83 6.78 -12.56
C SER A 214 16.72 6.94 -11.32
N PRO A 215 16.97 8.17 -10.85
CA PRO A 215 17.68 8.39 -9.59
C PRO A 215 16.94 7.75 -8.40
N ALA A 216 15.63 7.55 -8.50
CA ALA A 216 14.82 6.89 -7.48
C ALA A 216 14.89 5.36 -7.52
N LYS A 217 15.70 4.76 -8.40
CA LYS A 217 15.81 3.30 -8.58
C LYS A 217 16.17 2.59 -7.28
N GLU A 218 17.21 3.05 -6.58
CA GLU A 218 17.64 2.44 -5.32
C GLU A 218 16.58 2.55 -4.23
N ALA A 219 15.92 3.72 -4.11
CA ALA A 219 14.82 3.91 -3.17
C ALA A 219 13.58 3.05 -3.51
N ALA A 220 13.35 2.75 -4.79
CA ALA A 220 12.24 1.91 -5.24
C ALA A 220 12.54 0.42 -5.04
N LEU A 221 13.75 -0.04 -5.34
CA LEU A 221 14.23 -1.39 -5.03
C LEU A 221 14.34 -1.61 -3.52
N GLY A 222 14.80 -0.59 -2.79
CA GLY A 222 14.82 -0.55 -1.34
C GLY A 222 13.43 -0.56 -0.72
N ARG A 223 12.38 -0.07 -1.39
CA ARG A 223 10.99 -0.24 -0.92
C ARG A 223 10.43 -1.65 -1.14
N THR A 224 10.95 -2.38 -2.14
CA THR A 224 10.56 -3.77 -2.39
C THR A 224 11.37 -4.74 -1.54
N ARG A 225 12.67 -4.49 -1.33
CA ARG A 225 13.58 -5.27 -0.49
C ARG A 225 13.51 -4.89 0.98
N GLY A 226 13.39 -3.61 1.28
CA GLY A 226 13.06 -3.07 2.60
C GLY A 226 11.61 -3.39 2.90
N GLY A 227 11.40 -4.63 3.34
CA GLY A 227 10.13 -5.12 3.82
C GLY A 227 9.51 -4.10 4.76
N ARG A 228 8.17 -3.99 4.72
CA ARG A 228 7.40 -3.25 5.72
C ARG A 228 8.02 -3.51 7.10
N LYS A 229 8.22 -2.47 7.91
CA LYS A 229 8.76 -2.56 9.28
C LYS A 229 8.27 -3.87 9.92
N THR A 230 9.19 -4.79 10.18
CA THR A 230 8.87 -6.10 10.75
C THR A 230 8.18 -5.86 12.08
N ARG A 231 7.02 -6.48 12.26
CA ARG A 231 6.29 -6.34 13.52
C ARG A 231 7.03 -7.20 14.53
N VAL A 232 7.57 -6.57 15.56
CA VAL A 232 8.34 -7.22 16.62
C VAL A 232 7.40 -7.64 17.74
N THR A 233 7.66 -8.78 18.35
CA THR A 233 7.00 -9.23 19.59
C THR A 233 7.72 -8.66 20.81
N ASP A 234 6.96 -8.38 21.87
CA ASP A 234 7.51 -7.88 23.12
C ASP A 234 8.41 -8.95 23.79
N GLN A 235 9.15 -8.56 24.83
CA GLN A 235 10.00 -9.45 25.64
C GLN A 235 9.22 -10.65 26.22
N LEU A 236 7.93 -10.46 26.51
CA LEU A 236 7.03 -11.49 27.04
C LEU A 236 6.42 -12.40 25.94
N GLY A 237 6.90 -12.31 24.70
CA GLY A 237 6.36 -13.05 23.55
C GLY A 237 4.96 -12.61 23.14
N ARG A 238 4.52 -11.42 23.58
CA ARG A 238 3.20 -10.86 23.25
C ARG A 238 3.29 -10.03 21.99
N SER A 239 2.24 -10.04 21.15
CA SER A 239 2.11 -9.08 20.06
C SER A 239 1.12 -7.99 20.41
N TYR A 240 1.54 -6.73 20.28
CA TYR A 240 0.66 -5.57 20.41
C TYR A 240 0.15 -5.11 19.04
N THR A 241 -1.17 -5.04 18.90
CA THR A 241 -1.81 -4.59 17.66
C THR A 241 -3.03 -3.72 17.88
N PHE A 242 -3.46 -3.09 16.80
CA PHE A 242 -4.52 -2.10 16.83
C PHE A 242 -5.51 -2.25 15.67
N GLY A 243 -6.80 -2.26 16.02
CA GLY A 243 -7.93 -2.36 15.12
C GLY A 243 -8.84 -1.14 15.19
N LYS A 244 -9.41 -0.75 14.05
CA LYS A 244 -10.37 0.36 13.92
C LYS A 244 -11.51 -0.05 13.00
N ARG A 245 -12.74 0.29 13.38
CA ARG A 245 -13.92 0.21 12.52
C ARG A 245 -14.92 1.28 12.93
N LYS A 246 -15.36 2.11 11.97
CA LYS A 246 -16.15 3.31 12.25
C LYS A 246 -15.47 4.14 13.35
N THR A 247 -16.16 4.39 14.47
CA THR A 247 -15.67 5.08 15.66
C THR A 247 -15.07 4.15 16.71
N SER A 248 -15.19 2.83 16.56
CA SER A 248 -14.64 1.86 17.51
C SER A 248 -13.14 1.65 17.30
N THR A 249 -12.42 1.61 18.41
CA THR A 249 -10.99 1.34 18.49
C THR A 249 -10.74 0.14 19.40
N ALA A 250 -9.83 -0.75 18.99
CA ALA A 250 -9.48 -1.95 19.73
C ALA A 250 -7.96 -2.07 19.84
N ARG A 251 -7.44 -2.10 21.07
CA ARG A 251 -6.05 -2.49 21.37
C ARG A 251 -6.06 -3.97 21.72
N VAL A 252 -5.16 -4.73 21.11
CA VAL A 252 -5.15 -6.19 21.20
C VAL A 252 -3.75 -6.65 21.54
N TRP A 253 -3.65 -7.41 22.63
CA TRP A 253 -2.46 -8.15 23.03
C TRP A 253 -2.73 -9.64 22.82
N MET A 254 -1.87 -10.30 22.06
CA MET A 254 -1.97 -11.75 21.85
C MET A 254 -0.72 -12.43 22.38
N ILE A 255 -0.90 -13.59 23.00
CA ILE A 255 0.19 -14.46 23.44
C ILE A 255 -0.14 -15.90 23.05
N PRO A 256 0.81 -16.70 22.55
CA PRO A 256 0.57 -18.12 22.31
C PRO A 256 0.22 -18.84 23.62
N VAL A 257 -0.73 -19.76 23.56
CA VAL A 257 -1.08 -20.63 24.70
C VAL A 257 0.10 -21.56 24.96
N GLN A 258 0.62 -21.55 26.18
CA GLN A 258 1.65 -22.50 26.59
C GLN A 258 1.03 -23.89 26.66
N ARG A 259 1.43 -24.78 25.74
CA ARG A 259 1.10 -26.20 25.86
C ARG A 259 1.98 -26.78 26.95
N GLN A 260 1.36 -27.34 27.99
CA GLN A 260 2.11 -28.17 28.92
C GLN A 260 2.77 -29.29 28.09
N PRO A 261 4.07 -29.55 28.28
CA PRO A 261 4.70 -30.69 27.63
C PRO A 261 3.91 -31.95 28.03
N PRO A 262 3.69 -32.90 27.10
CA PRO A 262 3.02 -34.15 27.44
C PRO A 262 3.73 -34.77 28.64
N PRO A 263 2.99 -35.40 29.58
CA PRO A 263 3.61 -36.06 30.73
C PRO A 263 4.67 -37.03 30.20
N LYS A 264 5.87 -36.96 30.77
CA LYS A 264 6.95 -37.89 30.41
C LYS A 264 6.46 -39.30 30.71
N LEU A 265 6.14 -40.07 29.67
CA LEU A 265 5.81 -41.48 29.81
C LEU A 265 7.01 -42.14 30.49
N GLN A 266 6.80 -42.67 31.69
CA GLN A 266 7.83 -43.48 32.35
C GLN A 266 8.03 -44.72 31.49
N ARG A 267 9.19 -44.81 30.83
CA ARG A 267 9.54 -45.98 30.05
C ARG A 267 9.86 -47.09 31.05
N ILE A 268 9.06 -48.14 31.06
CA ILE A 268 9.35 -49.33 31.86
C ILE A 268 10.51 -50.04 31.17
N ASP A 269 11.62 -50.22 31.88
CA ASP A 269 12.78 -50.98 31.40
C ASP A 269 12.43 -52.47 31.43
N LEU A 270 12.07 -53.04 30.28
CA LEU A 270 11.69 -54.46 30.16
C LEU A 270 12.82 -55.45 30.50
N THR A 271 14.07 -54.96 30.59
CA THR A 271 15.25 -55.76 30.91
C THR A 271 15.42 -56.07 32.40
N LYS A 272 14.56 -55.54 33.26
CA LYS A 272 14.56 -55.77 34.72
C LYS A 272 13.50 -56.77 35.18
N ILE A 273 12.80 -57.40 34.23
CA ILE A 273 11.74 -58.38 34.50
C ILE A 273 12.31 -59.75 34.16
N GLU A 274 12.61 -60.56 35.17
CA GLU A 274 13.24 -61.87 34.96
C GLU A 274 12.21 -63.02 34.95
N SER A 275 11.00 -62.80 35.48
CA SER A 275 9.93 -63.81 35.53
C SER A 275 8.53 -63.26 35.19
N LEU A 276 7.63 -64.16 34.75
CA LEU A 276 6.24 -63.82 34.42
C LEU A 276 5.43 -63.37 35.66
N ASP A 277 5.74 -63.94 36.83
CA ASP A 277 5.06 -63.62 38.10
C ASP A 277 5.39 -62.20 38.59
N GLU A 278 6.62 -61.73 38.38
CA GLU A 278 7.03 -60.34 38.66
C GLU A 278 6.33 -59.33 37.76
N ALA A 279 6.08 -59.70 36.49
CA ALA A 279 5.34 -58.88 35.55
C ALA A 279 3.87 -58.73 35.96
N GLU A 280 3.23 -59.83 36.39
CA GLU A 280 1.84 -59.81 36.88
C GLU A 280 1.69 -59.04 38.21
N ALA A 281 2.67 -59.16 39.11
CA ALA A 281 2.70 -58.40 40.36
C ALA A 281 2.85 -56.89 40.12
N LEU A 282 3.72 -56.48 39.19
CA LEU A 282 3.87 -55.08 38.78
C LEU A 282 2.57 -54.53 38.17
N LEU A 283 1.91 -55.29 37.30
CA LEU A 283 0.61 -54.91 36.70
C LEU A 283 -0.51 -54.78 37.75
N LYS A 284 -0.55 -55.63 38.77
CA LYS A 284 -1.54 -55.56 39.88
C LYS A 284 -1.22 -54.47 40.91
N SER A 285 0.05 -54.16 41.12
CA SER A 285 0.51 -53.13 42.06
C SER A 285 0.40 -51.71 41.51
N GLN A 286 0.26 -51.56 40.19
CA GLN A 286 -0.10 -50.28 39.60
C GLN A 286 -1.53 -49.99 40.03
N PRO A 287 -1.78 -48.96 40.88
CA PRO A 287 -3.16 -48.52 41.06
C PRO A 287 -3.68 -48.21 39.67
N GLU A 288 -4.95 -48.50 39.39
CA GLU A 288 -5.62 -47.91 38.24
C GLU A 288 -5.54 -46.39 38.43
N GLN A 289 -4.44 -45.80 37.96
CA GLN A 289 -4.23 -44.39 37.94
C GLN A 289 -5.24 -43.92 36.93
N PHE A 290 -6.41 -43.49 37.42
CA PHE A 290 -7.22 -42.50 36.74
C PHE A 290 -6.21 -41.43 36.32
N GLN A 291 -5.78 -41.47 35.06
CA GLN A 291 -4.90 -40.44 34.52
C GLN A 291 -5.63 -39.15 34.80
N GLU A 292 -5.05 -38.30 35.65
CA GLU A 292 -5.63 -36.99 35.94
C GLU A 292 -6.02 -36.38 34.59
N PRO A 293 -7.28 -35.93 34.44
CA PRO A 293 -7.78 -35.48 33.15
C PRO A 293 -6.81 -34.44 32.63
N GLN A 294 -6.16 -34.75 31.50
CA GLN A 294 -5.18 -33.87 30.89
C GLN A 294 -5.83 -32.50 30.73
N VAL A 295 -5.32 -31.50 31.46
CA VAL A 295 -5.86 -30.14 31.41
C VAL A 295 -5.54 -29.58 30.04
N VAL A 296 -6.48 -29.73 29.10
CA VAL A 296 -6.34 -29.17 27.76
C VAL A 296 -6.30 -27.65 27.92
N PRO A 297 -5.18 -26.99 27.58
CA PRO A 297 -5.07 -25.57 27.81
C PRO A 297 -6.07 -24.86 26.90
N THR A 298 -7.09 -24.27 27.52
CA THR A 298 -8.18 -23.59 26.81
C THR A 298 -7.78 -22.15 26.55
N ALA A 299 -7.88 -21.69 25.31
CA ALA A 299 -7.63 -20.29 25.00
C ALA A 299 -8.72 -19.40 25.60
N SER A 300 -8.29 -18.34 26.28
CA SER A 300 -9.19 -17.32 26.81
C SER A 300 -9.15 -16.06 25.94
N ILE A 301 -10.33 -15.52 25.64
CA ILE A 301 -10.51 -14.23 24.97
C ILE A 301 -11.20 -13.30 25.96
N LEU A 302 -10.46 -12.29 26.42
CA LEU A 302 -10.91 -11.28 27.37
C LEU A 302 -11.04 -9.92 26.68
N ILE A 303 -12.20 -9.29 26.85
CA ILE A 303 -12.53 -7.98 26.31
C ILE A 303 -12.87 -7.07 27.47
N ASN A 304 -12.06 -6.04 27.71
CA ASN A 304 -12.22 -5.14 28.86
C ASN A 304 -12.38 -5.91 30.19
N ASN A 305 -11.58 -6.96 30.39
CA ASN A 305 -11.60 -7.88 31.54
C ASN A 305 -12.84 -8.79 31.66
N ILE A 306 -13.71 -8.82 30.65
CA ILE A 306 -14.93 -9.65 30.61
C ILE A 306 -14.74 -10.75 29.55
N PRO A 307 -15.19 -11.99 29.76
CA PRO A 307 -15.08 -13.05 28.76
C PRO A 307 -15.93 -12.75 27.51
N LEU A 308 -15.50 -13.26 26.35
CA LEU A 308 -16.14 -13.03 25.05
C LEU A 308 -17.65 -13.33 25.04
N GLY A 309 -18.08 -14.37 25.76
CA GLY A 309 -19.47 -14.79 25.84
C GLY A 309 -20.37 -13.77 26.55
N GLU A 310 -19.88 -13.16 27.63
CA GLU A 310 -20.62 -12.18 28.41
C GLU A 310 -20.55 -10.77 27.80
N PHE A 311 -19.44 -10.43 27.14
CA PHE A 311 -19.28 -9.09 26.56
C PHE A 311 -20.17 -8.85 25.33
N PHE A 312 -20.34 -9.85 24.46
CA PHE A 312 -21.21 -9.75 23.28
C PHE A 312 -22.40 -10.68 23.42
N ASP A 313 -23.61 -10.14 23.47
CA ASP A 313 -24.83 -10.96 23.50
C ASP A 313 -25.09 -11.66 22.16
N GLY A 314 -24.83 -10.95 21.05
CA GLY A 314 -25.12 -11.42 19.70
C GLY A 314 -24.13 -12.49 19.21
N PRO A 315 -24.57 -13.69 18.80
CA PRO A 315 -23.68 -14.74 18.32
C PRO A 315 -22.90 -14.34 17.05
N ALA A 316 -23.50 -13.49 16.20
CA ALA A 316 -22.84 -12.97 15.00
C ALA A 316 -21.64 -12.06 15.32
N ASP A 317 -21.65 -11.35 16.45
CA ASP A 317 -20.53 -10.52 16.89
C ASP A 317 -19.40 -11.39 17.48
N ARG A 318 -19.75 -12.43 18.25
CA ARG A 318 -18.79 -13.45 18.71
C ARG A 318 -18.10 -14.15 17.55
N GLU A 319 -18.87 -14.58 16.55
CA GLU A 319 -18.32 -15.22 15.34
C GLU A 319 -17.37 -14.29 14.59
N ARG A 320 -17.71 -12.99 14.49
CA ARG A 320 -16.85 -12.01 13.81
C ARG A 320 -15.48 -11.87 14.49
N VAL A 321 -15.43 -11.90 15.82
CA VAL A 321 -14.18 -11.81 16.59
C VAL A 321 -13.32 -13.06 16.39
N VAL A 322 -13.94 -14.25 16.36
CA VAL A 322 -13.24 -15.54 16.22
C VAL A 322 -12.86 -15.86 14.76
N ARG A 323 -13.56 -15.27 13.78
CA ARG A 323 -13.33 -15.48 12.34
C ARG A 323 -11.85 -15.46 11.88
N PRO A 324 -10.99 -14.49 12.26
CA PRO A 324 -9.58 -14.53 11.87
C PRO A 324 -8.85 -15.79 12.36
N LEU A 325 -9.14 -16.26 13.57
CA LEU A 325 -8.57 -17.50 14.11
C LEU A 325 -9.09 -18.74 13.38
N LYS A 326 -10.39 -18.75 13.07
CA LYS A 326 -11.04 -19.84 12.30
C LYS A 326 -10.45 -19.97 10.90
N LEU A 327 -10.21 -18.85 10.21
CA LEU A 327 -9.62 -18.83 8.87
C LEU A 327 -8.15 -19.27 8.87
N ALA A 328 -7.42 -18.98 9.93
CA ALA A 328 -6.03 -19.41 10.09
C ALA A 328 -5.90 -20.87 10.53
N GLY A 329 -6.99 -21.54 10.94
CA GLY A 329 -6.93 -22.87 11.56
C GLY A 329 -6.28 -22.88 12.95
N LEU A 330 -6.19 -21.71 13.60
CA LEU A 330 -5.50 -21.50 14.88
C LEU A 330 -6.50 -21.23 16.01
N LEU A 331 -7.62 -21.94 16.00
CA LEU A 331 -8.56 -21.94 17.11
C LEU A 331 -7.85 -22.51 18.35
N SER A 332 -8.08 -21.87 19.49
CA SER A 332 -7.48 -22.24 20.77
C SER A 332 -5.95 -22.13 20.89
N ALA A 333 -5.27 -21.54 19.90
CA ALA A 333 -3.81 -21.44 19.92
C ALA A 333 -3.27 -20.20 20.67
N TYR A 334 -4.08 -19.16 20.85
CA TYR A 334 -3.67 -17.88 21.45
C TYR A 334 -4.61 -17.42 22.55
N ASN A 335 -4.03 -16.92 23.64
CA ASN A 335 -4.75 -16.12 24.62
C ASN A 335 -4.77 -14.67 24.14
N ILE A 336 -5.95 -14.05 24.22
CA ILE A 336 -6.18 -12.72 23.64
C ILE A 336 -6.75 -11.82 24.72
N PHE A 337 -6.01 -10.76 25.03
CA PHE A 337 -6.47 -9.69 25.90
C PHE A 337 -6.71 -8.44 25.07
N THR A 338 -7.88 -7.83 25.22
CA THR A 338 -8.26 -6.69 24.40
C THR A 338 -8.90 -5.58 25.20
N LEU A 339 -8.60 -4.34 24.81
CA LEU A 339 -9.26 -3.15 25.32
C LEU A 339 -9.97 -2.44 24.17
N VAL A 340 -11.28 -2.27 24.30
CA VAL A 340 -12.13 -1.71 23.25
C VAL A 340 -12.84 -0.47 23.77
N ARG A 341 -12.81 0.60 22.98
CA ARG A 341 -13.43 1.89 23.30
C ARG A 341 -14.14 2.47 22.07
N GLY A 342 -15.29 3.09 22.32
CA GLY A 342 -16.08 3.82 21.33
C GLY A 342 -16.94 2.95 20.39
N GLY A 343 -17.84 3.62 19.67
CA GLY A 343 -18.81 3.01 18.75
C GLY A 343 -19.78 2.03 19.42
N GLY A 344 -20.38 1.13 18.64
CA GLY A 344 -21.33 0.12 19.12
C GLY A 344 -20.83 -1.31 18.92
N THR A 345 -21.59 -2.30 19.39
CA THR A 345 -21.23 -3.74 19.43
C THR A 345 -20.65 -4.27 18.11
N THR A 346 -21.33 -4.04 16.99
CA THR A 346 -20.88 -4.49 15.65
C THR A 346 -19.63 -3.76 15.14
N GLY A 347 -19.43 -2.52 15.56
CA GLY A 347 -18.21 -1.74 15.29
C GLY A 347 -17.04 -2.29 16.06
N GLN A 348 -17.27 -2.57 17.35
CA GLN A 348 -16.30 -3.14 18.28
C GLN A 348 -15.86 -4.55 17.87
N SER A 349 -16.80 -5.45 17.57
CA SER A 349 -16.50 -6.82 17.09
C SER A 349 -15.66 -6.82 15.81
N GLY A 350 -15.95 -5.90 14.88
CA GLY A 350 -15.15 -5.74 13.66
C GLY A 350 -13.79 -5.09 13.87
N ALA A 351 -13.66 -4.16 14.82
CA ALA A 351 -12.38 -3.59 15.20
C ALA A 351 -11.47 -4.64 15.85
N LEU A 352 -12.03 -5.46 16.75
CA LEU A 352 -11.35 -6.61 17.37
C LEU A 352 -10.85 -7.61 16.33
N ALA A 353 -11.73 -8.05 15.42
CA ALA A 353 -11.36 -8.99 14.36
C ALA A 353 -10.18 -8.49 13.52
N HIS A 354 -10.15 -7.19 13.21
CA HIS A 354 -9.06 -6.57 12.47
C HIS A 354 -7.76 -6.46 13.29
N GLY A 355 -7.85 -6.23 14.60
CA GLY A 355 -6.70 -6.26 15.51
C GLY A 355 -6.10 -7.66 15.62
N ILE A 356 -6.93 -8.67 15.92
CA ILE A 356 -6.54 -10.07 16.03
C ILE A 356 -5.88 -10.57 14.73
N ALA A 357 -6.46 -10.25 13.57
CA ALA A 357 -5.87 -10.62 12.28
C ALA A 357 -4.45 -10.05 12.10
N LYS A 358 -4.19 -8.83 12.56
CA LYS A 358 -2.83 -8.26 12.52
C LYS A 358 -1.91 -8.97 13.51
N GLY A 359 -2.39 -9.33 14.69
CA GLY A 359 -1.61 -10.04 15.72
C GLY A 359 -1.17 -11.41 15.22
N LEU A 360 -2.05 -12.14 14.52
CA LEU A 360 -1.71 -13.40 13.88
C LEU A 360 -0.56 -13.28 12.87
N VAL A 361 -0.54 -12.20 12.07
CA VAL A 361 0.55 -11.95 11.12
C VAL A 361 1.88 -11.63 11.81
N VAL A 362 1.85 -11.08 13.03
CA VAL A 362 3.08 -10.87 13.84
C VAL A 362 3.68 -12.21 14.24
N HIS A 363 2.85 -13.15 14.69
CA HIS A 363 3.32 -14.45 15.15
C HIS A 363 3.65 -15.41 14.00
N ASN A 364 2.90 -15.36 12.90
CA ASN A 364 3.14 -16.17 11.71
C ASN A 364 2.95 -15.32 10.44
N PRO A 365 4.03 -14.86 9.80
CA PRO A 365 3.96 -13.99 8.62
C PRO A 365 3.38 -14.70 7.38
N ASP A 366 3.42 -16.03 7.31
CA ASP A 366 2.93 -16.80 6.15
C ASP A 366 1.40 -16.66 5.98
N LEU A 367 0.70 -16.45 7.10
CA LEU A 367 -0.74 -16.22 7.13
C LEU A 367 -1.15 -14.88 6.49
N GLU A 368 -0.21 -13.96 6.24
CA GLU A 368 -0.50 -12.66 5.66
C GLU A 368 -1.22 -12.80 4.31
N THR A 369 -0.74 -13.70 3.45
CA THR A 369 -1.31 -13.91 2.12
C THR A 369 -2.76 -14.39 2.19
N LEU A 370 -3.05 -15.35 3.08
CA LEU A 370 -4.39 -15.88 3.34
C LEU A 370 -5.32 -14.80 3.90
N LEU A 371 -4.87 -14.05 4.92
CA LEU A 371 -5.67 -13.02 5.58
C LEU A 371 -5.88 -11.77 4.70
N ARG A 372 -4.97 -11.49 3.75
CA ARG A 372 -5.17 -10.49 2.69
C ARG A 372 -6.24 -10.93 1.70
N ARG A 373 -6.18 -12.18 1.22
CA ARG A 373 -7.17 -12.74 0.29
C ARG A 373 -8.58 -12.71 0.89
N THR A 374 -8.72 -13.04 2.17
CA THR A 374 -9.99 -13.00 2.91
C THR A 374 -10.39 -11.60 3.42
N LYS A 375 -9.60 -10.56 3.10
CA LYS A 375 -9.83 -9.14 3.43
C LYS A 375 -9.87 -8.82 4.94
N MET A 376 -9.32 -9.68 5.81
CA MET A 376 -9.27 -9.44 7.26
C MET A 376 -8.21 -8.39 7.66
N LEU A 377 -7.11 -8.30 6.88
CA LEU A 377 -6.06 -7.29 7.08
C LEU A 377 -6.36 -5.94 6.46
N ARG A 378 -7.44 -5.82 5.66
CA ARG A 378 -7.86 -4.53 5.11
C ARG A 378 -8.76 -3.83 6.13
N ARG A 379 -8.39 -2.61 6.53
CA ARG A 379 -9.27 -1.76 7.35
C ARG A 379 -10.54 -1.45 6.56
N ASP A 380 -11.72 -1.62 7.17
CA ASP A 380 -13.00 -1.20 6.61
C ASP A 380 -13.06 0.35 6.56
N PRO A 381 -13.08 0.98 5.38
CA PRO A 381 -13.07 2.44 5.26
C PRO A 381 -14.45 3.06 5.46
N ARG A 382 -15.53 2.26 5.58
CA ARG A 382 -16.89 2.78 5.68
C ARG A 382 -17.07 3.62 6.95
N MET A 383 -17.49 4.86 6.75
CA MET A 383 -17.78 5.83 7.80
C MET A 383 -19.20 6.40 7.64
N VAL A 384 -19.78 6.90 8.72
CA VAL A 384 -21.05 7.63 8.65
C VAL A 384 -20.82 8.93 7.88
N GLU A 385 -21.56 9.11 6.80
CA GLU A 385 -21.55 10.36 6.05
C GLU A 385 -22.21 11.48 6.86
N ARG A 386 -21.67 12.70 6.80
CA ARG A 386 -22.30 13.88 7.41
C ARG A 386 -23.65 14.20 6.77
N LYS A 387 -24.53 14.88 7.51
CA LYS A 387 -25.74 15.49 6.97
C LYS A 387 -25.35 16.58 5.95
N LYS A 388 -26.08 16.64 4.84
CA LYS A 388 -25.94 17.70 3.82
C LYS A 388 -27.08 18.71 3.99
N PRO A 389 -26.85 20.02 3.81
CA PRO A 389 -27.92 21.01 3.84
C PRO A 389 -28.96 20.71 2.74
N GLY A 390 -30.22 21.08 2.98
CA GLY A 390 -31.34 20.76 2.07
C GLY A 390 -31.75 19.28 2.04
N LYS A 391 -31.15 18.42 2.87
CA LYS A 391 -31.51 17.00 2.98
C LYS A 391 -31.88 16.62 4.42
N ALA A 392 -32.82 15.68 4.56
CA ALA A 392 -33.25 15.16 5.85
C ALA A 392 -32.15 14.33 6.55
N LYS A 393 -31.35 13.58 5.77
CA LYS A 393 -30.17 12.83 6.23
C LYS A 393 -29.00 13.02 5.24
N ALA A 394 -27.94 12.23 5.33
CA ALA A 394 -26.80 12.32 4.41
C ALA A 394 -27.20 12.27 2.92
N ARG A 395 -28.15 11.39 2.57
CA ARG A 395 -28.65 11.22 1.18
C ARG A 395 -30.17 11.39 1.02
N LYS A 396 -30.96 11.11 2.06
CA LYS A 396 -32.42 11.22 2.02
C LYS A 396 -32.85 12.68 1.81
N ALA A 397 -33.41 12.99 0.65
CA ALA A 397 -34.06 14.27 0.39
C ALA A 397 -35.42 14.35 1.09
N TYR A 398 -35.92 15.57 1.26
CA TYR A 398 -37.34 15.78 1.58
C TYR A 398 -38.21 15.37 0.38
N ALA A 399 -39.50 15.14 0.60
CA ALA A 399 -40.42 14.80 -0.48
C ALA A 399 -40.43 15.94 -1.52
N TRP A 400 -40.21 15.60 -2.80
CA TRP A 400 -40.29 16.55 -3.89
C TRP A 400 -41.71 16.56 -4.45
N VAL A 401 -42.32 17.73 -4.52
CA VAL A 401 -43.68 17.90 -5.06
C VAL A 401 -43.56 18.47 -6.47
N ARG A 402 -43.90 17.65 -7.48
CA ARG A 402 -44.09 18.12 -8.86
C ARG A 402 -45.48 18.74 -8.97
N ARG A 403 -45.57 19.97 -9.46
CA ARG A 403 -46.84 20.62 -9.78
C ARG A 403 -47.13 20.52 -11.26
#